data_AF-A0A946P2X5-F1
#
_entry.id   AF-A0A946P2X5-F1
#
_cell.length_a   1.000
_cell.length_b   1.000
_cell.length_c   1.000
_cell.angle_alpha   90.00
_cell.angle_beta   90.00
_cell.angle_gamma   90.00
#
_symmetry.space_group_name_H-M   'P 1'
#
loop_
_entity.id
_entity.type
_entity.pdbx_description
1 polymer ?
#
loop_
_entity_poly.entity_id
_entity_poly.type
_entity_poly.pdbx_seq_one_letter_code
_entity_poly.pdbx_strand_id
1 'polypeptide(L)'
;MNIIKNSILVSLIFPLYANVDYNFEIQPIFDNNCISCHIDGGTYFGGLDLSSYSEVMEGGNSGNVIVPFDYSNSLLWQHLNSNYMPPYGSGVYPLSTSQINLIAQWIDEGALFESNEIEGRWLPGGFGNTMYEFIDGLRYTYYCDDSNNACDSTYWDLLDTSNAIPNPNPYVVVGNTLSIDIFFGNVATYSLDYRCDGQVVDFYYDEDDFTEGLHSTMYRLGFDDFNNECLDTNPDDCSCTEEWNPVCGIDGNTYSNACYATCEYVVIAYEGECINNNECSLTTDDILGPYYFEDAPFRSVIAHANEPGQRLFISGNIKQNDCENSISGSLIEIWQANDEGCYGIVEDCDTGNPENDYFNLRGKFFSDVNGDYTLESILPGYYGSRPRHIHIKITTPDEEVLVSQLYFENDPYCENDQWCQDADDRIISLVEDEFGVNGEMNLIMNSSENGISLGDINFDGLINVQDIVLLVGIIIDDSMINDFQLFSGNINSDSNIDILDIVQLVNIILNN
;
A
#
# COMPACT_ATOMS: atom_id res chain seq x y z
N MET A 1 -1.06 -53.75 22.69
CA MET A 1 0.29 -53.17 22.47
C MET A 1 0.04 -51.74 22.03
N ASN A 2 -0.18 -50.84 22.99
CA ASN A 2 -0.48 -49.43 22.75
C ASN A 2 0.84 -48.67 22.78
N ILE A 3 1.28 -48.17 21.63
CA ILE A 3 2.40 -47.24 21.56
C ILE A 3 1.81 -45.85 21.59
N ILE A 4 1.90 -45.21 22.76
CA ILE A 4 1.70 -43.77 22.93
C ILE A 4 2.89 -43.12 22.23
N LYS A 5 2.65 -42.47 21.08
CA LYS A 5 3.65 -41.57 20.47
C LYS A 5 3.55 -40.24 21.20
N ASN A 6 4.53 -39.97 22.07
CA ASN A 6 4.80 -38.62 22.55
C ASN A 6 5.23 -37.76 21.36
N SER A 7 4.33 -36.94 20.82
CA SER A 7 4.74 -35.81 19.98
C SER A 7 5.29 -34.73 20.91
N ILE A 8 6.61 -34.59 20.88
CA ILE A 8 7.29 -33.43 21.45
C ILE A 8 6.89 -32.25 20.55
N LEU A 9 6.05 -31.36 21.09
CA LEU A 9 5.76 -30.07 20.48
C LEU A 9 7.04 -29.23 20.63
N VAL A 10 7.89 -29.22 19.60
CA VAL A 10 8.94 -28.21 19.49
C VAL A 10 8.22 -26.95 19.03
N SER A 11 7.86 -26.09 19.99
CA SER A 11 7.48 -24.72 19.69
C SER A 11 8.72 -24.06 19.09
N LEU A 12 8.74 -23.94 17.76
CA LEU A 12 9.60 -22.99 17.07
C LEU A 12 9.08 -21.61 17.46
N ILE A 13 9.65 -21.08 18.53
CA ILE A 13 9.65 -19.65 18.80
C ILE A 13 10.49 -19.08 17.66
N PHE A 14 9.84 -18.64 16.57
CA PHE A 14 10.46 -17.66 15.71
C PHE A 14 10.66 -16.42 16.58
N PRO A 15 11.89 -15.92 16.74
CA PRO A 15 12.05 -14.55 17.21
C PRO A 15 11.26 -13.70 16.22
N LEU A 16 10.28 -12.93 16.69
CA LEU A 16 9.99 -11.66 16.04
C LEU A 16 11.32 -10.92 16.08
N TYR A 17 12.07 -10.94 14.99
CA TYR A 17 13.15 -9.99 14.82
C TYR A 17 12.43 -8.65 14.69
N ALA A 18 12.67 -7.77 15.67
CA ALA A 18 12.35 -6.36 15.51
C ALA A 18 13.09 -5.87 14.25
N ASN A 19 12.44 -5.00 13.47
CA ASN A 19 13.12 -4.29 12.39
C ASN A 19 14.34 -3.57 12.96
N VAL A 20 15.46 -3.61 12.25
CA VAL A 20 16.66 -2.89 12.64
C VAL A 20 16.46 -1.40 12.38
N ASP A 21 16.51 -0.60 13.43
CA ASP A 21 16.28 0.84 13.32
C ASP A 21 17.54 1.54 12.80
N TYR A 22 17.43 2.22 11.65
CA TYR A 22 18.58 2.90 11.05
C TYR A 22 19.19 3.95 12.00
N ASN A 23 18.37 4.80 12.63
CA ASN A 23 18.84 5.94 13.41
C ASN A 23 19.40 5.53 14.78
N PHE A 24 18.83 4.52 15.42
CA PHE A 24 19.27 4.07 16.74
C PHE A 24 20.29 2.94 16.71
N GLU A 25 20.31 2.13 15.66
CA GLU A 25 21.12 0.91 15.60
C GLU A 25 22.20 0.95 14.51
N ILE A 26 21.97 1.62 13.38
CA ILE A 26 22.92 1.66 12.24
C ILE A 26 23.76 2.95 12.22
N GLN A 27 23.14 4.12 12.19
CA GLN A 27 23.81 5.42 12.16
C GLN A 27 24.83 5.57 13.29
N PRO A 28 24.56 5.15 14.56
CA PRO A 28 25.55 5.23 15.62
C PRO A 28 26.76 4.32 15.37
N ILE A 29 26.62 3.23 14.60
CA ILE A 29 27.78 2.42 14.19
C ILE A 29 28.64 3.22 13.20
N PHE A 30 28.02 3.91 12.24
CA PHE A 30 28.75 4.75 11.27
C PHE A 30 29.40 5.95 11.94
N ASP A 31 28.70 6.63 12.85
CA ASP A 31 29.23 7.78 13.60
C ASP A 31 30.50 7.43 14.36
N ASN A 32 30.47 6.29 15.05
CA ASN A 32 31.56 5.87 15.92
C ASN A 32 32.75 5.26 15.16
N ASN A 33 32.54 4.73 13.94
CA ASN A 33 33.54 3.87 13.28
C ASN A 33 33.87 4.26 11.82
N CYS A 34 33.10 5.13 11.17
CA CYS A 34 33.20 5.35 9.72
C CYS A 34 33.31 6.83 9.35
N ILE A 35 32.48 7.70 9.93
CA ILE A 35 32.33 9.10 9.50
C ILE A 35 33.63 9.89 9.56
N SER A 36 34.52 9.61 10.52
CA SER A 36 35.81 10.34 10.62
C SER A 36 36.67 10.30 9.34
N CYS A 37 36.38 9.35 8.44
CA CYS A 37 36.98 9.27 7.11
C CYS A 37 35.96 9.36 5.95
N HIS A 38 34.68 9.07 6.20
CA HIS A 38 33.58 9.03 5.23
C HIS A 38 32.53 10.10 5.54
N ILE A 39 32.93 11.37 5.44
CA ILE A 39 32.08 12.57 5.57
C ILE A 39 32.44 13.57 4.48
N ASP A 40 31.47 14.37 4.04
CA ASP A 40 31.56 15.36 2.96
C ASP A 40 32.06 14.75 1.64
N GLY A 41 31.57 13.56 1.30
CA GLY A 41 32.04 12.77 0.15
C GLY A 41 33.49 12.25 0.29
N GLY A 42 34.11 12.37 1.46
CA GLY A 42 35.38 11.76 1.84
C GLY A 42 36.58 12.09 0.93
N THR A 43 37.47 12.98 1.35
CA THR A 43 38.75 13.25 0.66
C THR A 43 39.69 12.03 0.53
N TYR A 44 39.35 10.89 1.16
CA TYR A 44 40.09 9.64 1.12
C TYR A 44 39.22 8.50 0.57
N PHE A 45 39.57 8.06 -0.65
CA PHE A 45 39.13 6.80 -1.26
C PHE A 45 37.64 6.68 -1.61
N GLY A 46 37.21 7.45 -2.61
CA GLY A 46 36.13 6.98 -3.47
C GLY A 46 34.79 7.68 -3.35
N GLY A 47 34.70 8.87 -2.75
CA GLY A 47 33.49 9.68 -2.85
C GLY A 47 32.36 9.29 -1.89
N LEU A 48 32.60 8.33 -0.99
CA LEU A 48 31.58 7.77 -0.11
C LEU A 48 31.40 8.63 1.14
N ASP A 49 30.17 9.01 1.40
CA ASP A 49 29.70 9.67 2.61
C ASP A 49 28.76 8.74 3.40
N LEU A 50 28.99 8.62 4.70
CA LEU A 50 28.20 7.77 5.61
C LEU A 50 27.56 8.60 6.74
N SER A 51 27.45 9.91 6.56
CA SER A 51 27.00 10.85 7.58
C SER A 51 25.49 10.95 7.74
N SER A 52 24.73 10.49 6.75
CA SER A 52 23.28 10.37 6.81
C SER A 52 22.80 9.19 5.98
N TYR A 53 21.55 8.78 6.19
CA TYR A 53 20.92 7.73 5.40
C TYR A 53 20.98 8.02 3.89
N SER A 54 20.61 9.24 3.48
CA SER A 54 20.59 9.63 2.06
C SER A 54 21.96 9.44 1.41
N GLU A 55 23.01 9.89 2.10
CA GLU A 55 24.40 9.79 1.65
C GLU A 55 24.86 8.32 1.54
N VAL A 56 24.50 7.48 2.53
CA VAL A 56 24.80 6.04 2.51
C VAL A 56 24.16 5.36 1.30
N MET A 57 22.92 5.74 0.96
CA MET A 57 22.16 5.17 -0.14
C MET A 57 22.59 5.70 -1.51
N GLU A 58 23.04 6.96 -1.60
CA GLU A 58 23.64 7.54 -2.81
C GLU A 58 24.95 6.81 -3.18
N GLY A 59 25.70 6.37 -2.17
CA GLY A 59 26.90 5.55 -2.34
C GLY A 59 28.13 6.38 -2.66
N GLY A 60 28.96 5.95 -3.61
CA GLY A 60 30.17 6.70 -3.97
C GLY A 60 30.59 6.50 -5.42
N ASN A 61 31.82 6.86 -5.75
CA ASN A 61 32.39 6.75 -7.11
C ASN A 61 32.46 5.31 -7.65
N SER A 62 32.25 4.29 -6.79
CA SER A 62 32.16 2.88 -7.19
C SER A 62 30.72 2.42 -7.42
N GLY A 63 29.75 3.33 -7.39
CA GLY A 63 28.31 3.06 -7.42
C GLY A 63 27.73 2.85 -6.03
N ASN A 64 26.53 2.28 -6.00
CA ASN A 64 25.77 2.02 -4.78
C ASN A 64 26.57 1.13 -3.85
N VAL A 65 26.66 1.51 -2.58
CA VAL A 65 27.32 0.70 -1.55
C VAL A 65 26.36 -0.21 -0.80
N ILE A 66 25.06 0.08 -0.91
CA ILE A 66 23.94 -0.71 -0.39
C ILE A 66 23.11 -1.22 -1.56
N VAL A 67 22.73 -2.50 -1.48
CA VAL A 67 21.76 -3.16 -2.34
C VAL A 67 20.66 -3.68 -1.41
N PRO A 68 19.51 -2.99 -1.32
CA PRO A 68 18.38 -3.42 -0.49
C PRO A 68 18.01 -4.88 -0.72
N PHE A 69 17.62 -5.57 0.36
CA PHE A 69 17.26 -6.99 0.40
C PHE A 69 18.39 -7.97 0.03
N ASP A 70 19.62 -7.47 -0.17
CA ASP A 70 20.77 -8.30 -0.52
C ASP A 70 22.07 -7.75 0.10
N TYR A 71 22.28 -8.03 1.40
CA TYR A 71 23.54 -7.63 2.04
C TYR A 71 24.75 -8.27 1.35
N SER A 72 24.57 -9.45 0.75
CA SER A 72 25.66 -10.24 0.21
C SER A 72 26.29 -9.58 -1.02
N ASN A 73 25.49 -8.84 -1.79
CA ASN A 73 25.93 -8.04 -2.93
C ASN A 73 26.16 -6.55 -2.58
N SER A 74 25.89 -6.13 -1.35
CA SER A 74 26.17 -4.78 -0.87
C SER A 74 27.66 -4.56 -0.60
N LEU A 75 28.28 -3.62 -1.33
CA LEU A 75 29.71 -3.36 -1.27
C LEU A 75 30.19 -2.92 0.13
N LEU A 76 29.36 -2.16 0.85
CA LEU A 76 29.62 -1.76 2.24
C LEU A 76 29.86 -3.00 3.11
N TRP A 77 28.90 -3.93 3.10
CA TRP A 77 28.99 -5.15 3.90
C TRP A 77 30.16 -6.03 3.48
N GLN A 78 30.43 -6.20 2.18
CA GLN A 78 31.56 -6.98 1.67
C GLN A 78 32.91 -6.45 2.20
N HIS A 79 33.08 -5.13 2.25
CA HIS A 79 34.30 -4.50 2.78
C HIS A 79 34.43 -4.63 4.30
N LEU A 80 33.33 -4.58 5.03
CA LEU A 80 33.32 -4.84 6.48
C LEU A 80 33.64 -6.31 6.79
N ASN A 81 32.95 -7.25 6.13
CA ASN A 81 33.11 -8.69 6.36
C ASN A 81 34.50 -9.22 5.97
N SER A 82 35.14 -8.62 4.95
CA SER A 82 36.51 -8.97 4.54
C SER A 82 37.61 -8.37 5.43
N ASN A 83 37.25 -7.54 6.44
CA ASN A 83 38.18 -6.70 7.20
C ASN A 83 39.01 -5.76 6.33
N TYR A 84 38.49 -5.41 5.14
CA TYR A 84 39.11 -4.40 4.29
C TYR A 84 38.93 -3.00 4.90
N MET A 85 37.76 -2.77 5.51
CA MET A 85 37.45 -1.55 6.28
C MET A 85 37.05 -1.92 7.72
N PRO A 86 37.49 -1.14 8.72
CA PRO A 86 38.51 -0.10 8.68
C PRO A 86 39.93 -0.66 8.43
N PRO A 87 40.81 0.05 7.69
CA PRO A 87 42.13 -0.47 7.35
C PRO A 87 43.07 -0.44 8.55
N TYR A 88 43.96 -1.44 8.65
CA TYR A 88 44.90 -1.53 9.76
C TYR A 88 45.77 -0.26 9.89
N GLY A 89 45.71 0.38 11.05
CA GLY A 89 46.45 1.61 11.34
C GLY A 89 45.70 2.92 11.03
N SER A 90 44.40 2.86 10.69
CA SER A 90 43.54 4.04 10.51
C SER A 90 43.26 4.81 11.81
N GLY A 91 43.51 4.21 12.97
CA GLY A 91 43.15 4.76 14.27
C GLY A 91 41.72 4.40 14.71
N VAL A 92 40.96 3.68 13.89
CA VAL A 92 39.63 3.15 14.21
C VAL A 92 39.70 1.63 14.36
N TYR A 93 39.01 1.08 15.37
CA TYR A 93 38.98 -0.37 15.60
C TYR A 93 38.00 -1.04 14.62
N PRO A 94 38.28 -2.28 14.18
CA PRO A 94 37.32 -3.06 13.41
C PRO A 94 35.99 -3.25 14.16
N LEU A 95 34.89 -3.23 13.40
CA LEU A 95 33.56 -3.52 13.93
C LEU A 95 33.51 -4.95 14.51
N SER A 96 32.70 -5.12 15.54
CA SER A 96 32.40 -6.44 16.08
C SER A 96 31.52 -7.25 15.10
N THR A 97 31.57 -8.58 15.17
CA THR A 97 30.71 -9.45 14.35
C THR A 97 29.22 -9.14 14.55
N SER A 98 28.80 -8.74 15.76
CA SER A 98 27.41 -8.35 16.00
C SER A 98 27.02 -7.07 15.25
N GLN A 99 27.89 -6.06 15.21
CA GLN A 99 27.63 -4.83 14.44
C GLN A 99 27.59 -5.10 12.94
N ILE A 100 28.49 -5.96 12.43
CA ILE A 100 28.50 -6.36 11.01
C ILE A 100 27.21 -7.12 10.67
N ASN A 101 26.76 -8.03 11.55
CA ASN A 101 25.51 -8.76 11.36
C ASN A 101 24.28 -7.85 11.44
N LEU A 102 24.30 -6.82 12.29
CA LEU A 102 23.22 -5.85 12.43
C LEU A 102 23.07 -5.01 11.15
N ILE A 103 24.18 -4.55 10.57
CA ILE A 103 24.18 -3.90 9.25
C ILE A 103 23.68 -4.86 8.16
N ALA A 104 24.09 -6.14 8.21
CA ALA A 104 23.63 -7.14 7.25
C ALA A 104 22.11 -7.35 7.33
N GLN A 105 21.59 -7.46 8.55
CA GLN A 105 20.18 -7.64 8.82
C GLN A 105 19.37 -6.43 8.33
N TRP A 106 19.80 -5.20 8.66
CA TRP A 106 19.18 -3.98 8.15
C TRP A 106 19.10 -3.96 6.63
N ILE A 107 20.16 -4.36 5.93
CA ILE A 107 20.16 -4.41 4.47
C ILE A 107 19.18 -5.47 3.94
N ASP A 108 19.18 -6.69 4.50
CA ASP A 108 18.26 -7.76 4.10
C ASP A 108 16.79 -7.41 4.40
N GLU A 109 16.54 -6.54 5.37
CA GLU A 109 15.22 -5.97 5.68
C GLU A 109 14.80 -4.85 4.72
N GLY A 110 15.63 -4.56 3.70
CA GLY A 110 15.33 -3.55 2.67
C GLY A 110 16.13 -2.26 2.82
N ALA A 111 17.09 -2.22 3.74
CA ALA A 111 17.89 -1.04 4.05
C ALA A 111 17.02 0.21 4.26
N LEU A 112 15.89 0.06 4.94
CA LEU A 112 14.88 1.12 5.07
C LEU A 112 15.38 2.23 5.99
N PHE A 113 15.00 3.47 5.67
CA PHE A 113 15.05 4.57 6.62
C PHE A 113 13.83 4.47 7.52
N GLU A 114 14.03 4.17 8.81
CA GLU A 114 12.95 4.28 9.77
C GLU A 114 12.94 5.70 10.37
N SER A 115 11.98 6.52 9.94
CA SER A 115 11.34 7.51 10.83
C SER A 115 10.05 8.08 10.22
N ASN A 116 8.91 7.45 10.49
CA ASN A 116 7.63 8.14 10.54
C ASN A 116 7.04 8.03 11.96
N GLU A 117 7.89 8.14 12.97
CA GLU A 117 7.46 8.14 14.37
C GLU A 117 7.79 9.47 15.04
N ILE A 118 6.90 9.88 15.95
CA ILE A 118 7.02 11.11 16.73
C ILE A 118 8.16 11.05 17.75
N GLU A 119 8.70 9.86 18.02
CA GLU A 119 9.84 9.61 18.91
C GLU A 119 11.04 10.52 18.61
N GLY A 120 11.67 11.05 19.66
CA GLY A 120 12.83 11.93 19.62
C GLY A 120 12.56 13.40 19.94
N ARG A 121 13.52 14.27 19.64
CA ARG A 121 13.57 15.69 20.06
C ARG A 121 13.13 16.64 18.97
N TRP A 122 12.26 17.59 19.33
CA TRP A 122 11.56 18.47 18.43
C TRP A 122 11.48 19.91 18.96
N LEU A 123 11.77 20.88 18.09
CA LEU A 123 11.62 22.30 18.32
C LEU A 123 10.31 22.80 17.65
N PRO A 124 9.35 23.33 18.42
CA PRO A 124 8.15 23.92 17.85
C PRO A 124 8.44 25.23 17.11
N GLY A 125 7.89 25.35 15.89
CA GLY A 125 8.02 26.53 15.06
C GLY A 125 7.52 27.80 15.76
N GLY A 126 8.33 28.87 15.71
CA GLY A 126 8.00 30.15 16.34
C GLY A 126 8.27 30.25 17.85
N PHE A 127 8.76 29.17 18.50
CA PHE A 127 9.07 29.15 19.93
C PHE A 127 10.50 28.66 20.20
N GLY A 128 11.50 29.51 19.97
CA GLY A 128 12.92 29.16 20.12
C GLY A 128 13.38 28.84 21.55
N ASN A 129 12.50 28.91 22.56
CA ASN A 129 12.84 28.65 23.95
C ASN A 129 12.23 27.39 24.56
N THR A 130 11.52 26.58 23.76
CA THR A 130 10.85 25.35 24.20
C THR A 130 11.29 24.19 23.32
N MET A 131 11.46 23.01 23.89
CA MET A 131 11.75 21.77 23.17
C MET A 131 10.89 20.63 23.72
N TYR A 132 10.42 19.75 22.85
CA TYR A 132 9.69 18.54 23.20
C TYR A 132 10.53 17.30 22.89
N GLU A 133 10.52 16.32 23.80
CA GLU A 133 11.11 15.01 23.55
C GLU A 133 10.05 13.94 23.77
N PHE A 134 9.78 13.13 22.75
CA PHE A 134 8.88 11.98 22.83
C PHE A 134 9.75 10.76 23.02
N ILE A 135 9.55 10.06 24.14
CA ILE A 135 10.27 8.81 24.41
C ILE A 135 9.43 7.88 25.28
N ASP A 136 9.28 6.63 24.85
CA ASP A 136 8.61 5.55 25.57
C ASP A 136 7.16 5.90 25.98
N GLY A 137 6.42 6.58 25.09
CA GLY A 137 5.03 7.00 25.36
C GLY A 137 4.89 8.17 26.33
N LEU A 138 5.98 8.89 26.62
CA LEU A 138 6.00 10.10 27.43
C LEU A 138 6.59 11.28 26.65
N ARG A 139 5.86 12.40 26.61
CA ARG A 139 6.32 13.67 26.07
C ARG A 139 6.88 14.55 27.18
N TYR A 140 8.18 14.78 27.14
CA TYR A 140 8.90 15.69 28.01
C TYR A 140 8.93 17.09 27.39
N THR A 141 8.88 18.10 28.25
CA THR A 141 8.99 19.52 27.84
C THR A 141 10.20 20.12 28.51
N TYR A 142 11.03 20.80 27.72
CA TYR A 142 12.21 21.51 28.17
C TYR A 142 12.08 22.99 27.85
N TYR A 143 12.70 23.81 28.71
CA TYR A 143 12.77 25.24 28.51
C TYR A 143 14.22 25.70 28.61
N CYS A 144 14.61 26.62 27.74
CA CYS A 144 15.85 27.36 27.88
C CYS A 144 15.56 28.82 28.29
N ASP A 145 16.58 29.47 28.87
CA ASP A 145 16.57 30.91 29.10
C ASP A 145 17.19 31.61 27.89
N ASP A 146 16.35 32.19 27.04
CA ASP A 146 16.76 32.89 25.82
C ASP A 146 17.33 34.30 26.07
N SER A 147 17.59 34.69 27.32
CA SER A 147 18.17 36.01 27.63
C SER A 147 19.55 36.27 27.02
N ASN A 148 20.23 35.24 26.49
CA ASN A 148 21.54 35.35 25.84
C ASN A 148 21.68 34.55 24.53
N ASN A 149 20.59 34.22 23.83
CA ASN A 149 20.65 33.41 22.59
C ASN A 149 21.35 32.06 22.82
N ALA A 150 21.11 31.47 24.00
CA ALA A 150 21.82 30.29 24.51
C ALA A 150 21.10 28.97 24.19
N CYS A 151 20.08 29.02 23.34
CA CYS A 151 19.18 27.91 23.03
C CYS A 151 19.55 27.22 21.71
N ASP A 152 20.85 27.00 21.52
CA ASP A 152 21.39 26.32 20.35
C ASP A 152 21.42 24.79 20.55
N SER A 153 21.79 24.04 19.51
CA SER A 153 21.90 22.58 19.57
C SER A 153 22.80 22.10 20.72
N THR A 154 23.90 22.82 20.99
CA THR A 154 24.84 22.47 22.05
C THR A 154 24.18 22.52 23.43
N TYR A 155 23.29 23.48 23.67
CA TYR A 155 22.53 23.54 24.92
C TYR A 155 21.55 22.38 25.06
N TRP A 156 20.77 22.10 24.02
CA TRP A 156 19.75 21.05 24.05
C TRP A 156 20.35 19.65 24.21
N ASP A 157 21.51 19.40 23.59
CA ASP A 157 22.22 18.12 23.67
C ASP A 157 22.75 17.80 25.09
N LEU A 158 22.91 18.82 25.94
CA LEU A 158 23.35 18.65 27.33
C LEU A 158 22.20 18.28 28.29
N LEU A 159 20.94 18.31 27.84
CA LEU A 159 19.78 18.02 28.68
C LEU A 159 19.44 16.53 28.70
N ASP A 160 19.03 16.06 29.88
CA ASP A 160 18.43 14.74 30.10
C ASP A 160 17.01 14.87 30.68
N THR A 161 16.29 13.76 30.79
CA THR A 161 14.88 13.74 31.25
C THR A 161 14.66 14.31 32.65
N SER A 162 15.70 14.47 33.48
CA SER A 162 15.59 15.13 34.79
C SER A 162 15.49 16.66 34.69
N ASN A 163 15.86 17.24 33.55
CA ASN A 163 15.73 18.66 33.27
C ASN A 163 14.32 19.06 32.80
N ALA A 164 13.50 18.09 32.40
CA ALA A 164 12.16 18.34 31.89
C ALA A 164 11.23 18.87 32.97
N ILE A 165 10.50 19.94 32.64
CA ILE A 165 9.45 20.52 33.47
C ILE A 165 8.31 21.05 32.57
N PRO A 166 7.04 20.98 32.99
CA PRO A 166 6.52 20.25 34.14
C PRO A 166 6.63 18.72 33.94
N ASN A 167 5.93 17.92 34.76
CA ASN A 167 5.91 16.46 34.60
C ASN A 167 5.58 16.07 33.14
N PRO A 168 6.15 14.97 32.61
CA PRO A 168 5.89 14.54 31.25
C PRO A 168 4.43 14.14 31.04
N ASN A 169 3.95 14.34 29.82
CA ASN A 169 2.60 13.99 29.40
C ASN A 169 2.59 12.61 28.72
N PRO A 170 1.70 11.68 29.11
CA PRO A 170 1.50 10.44 28.36
C PRO A 170 1.02 10.74 26.94
N TYR A 171 1.54 10.01 25.95
CA TYR A 171 1.00 10.00 24.60
C TYR A 171 0.83 8.58 24.07
N VAL A 172 -0.04 8.45 23.07
CA VAL A 172 -0.25 7.23 22.29
C VAL A 172 -0.33 7.62 20.82
N VAL A 173 0.29 6.83 19.96
CA VAL A 173 0.15 6.93 18.50
C VAL A 173 -0.60 5.69 18.00
N VAL A 174 -1.65 5.91 17.21
CA VAL A 174 -2.36 4.84 16.48
C VAL A 174 -2.49 5.28 15.04
N GLY A 175 -1.85 4.56 14.11
CA GLY A 175 -1.71 5.03 12.73
C GLY A 175 -0.99 6.38 12.70
N ASN A 176 -1.63 7.37 12.10
CA ASN A 176 -1.08 8.73 11.98
C ASN A 176 -1.66 9.72 13.01
N THR A 177 -2.42 9.22 13.99
CA THR A 177 -3.10 10.03 15.00
C THR A 177 -2.33 9.97 16.31
N LEU A 178 -1.91 11.14 16.79
CA LEU A 178 -1.26 11.34 18.09
C LEU A 178 -2.28 11.83 19.12
N SER A 179 -2.41 11.13 20.23
CA SER A 179 -3.20 11.57 21.39
C SER A 179 -2.30 11.84 22.59
N ILE A 180 -2.38 13.04 23.17
CA ILE A 180 -1.57 13.48 24.32
C ILE A 180 -2.49 13.87 25.49
N ASP A 181 -2.30 13.29 26.67
CA ASP A 181 -3.00 13.73 27.90
C ASP A 181 -2.30 14.96 28.48
N ILE A 182 -2.87 16.14 28.24
CA ILE A 182 -2.36 17.44 28.71
C ILE A 182 -2.79 17.76 30.16
N PHE A 183 -2.96 16.72 30.98
CA PHE A 183 -3.37 16.69 32.39
C PHE A 183 -4.89 16.69 32.64
N PHE A 184 -5.27 15.89 33.64
CA PHE A 184 -6.64 15.73 34.16
C PHE A 184 -7.63 15.11 33.16
N GLY A 185 -7.14 14.28 32.22
CA GLY A 185 -7.98 13.61 31.23
C GLY A 185 -8.44 14.52 30.09
N ASN A 186 -7.79 15.67 29.93
CA ASN A 186 -7.92 16.48 28.73
C ASN A 186 -6.96 15.91 27.70
N VAL A 187 -7.48 15.22 26.69
CA VAL A 187 -6.69 14.62 25.63
C VAL A 187 -6.74 15.55 24.42
N ALA A 188 -5.56 15.95 23.94
CA ALA A 188 -5.41 16.63 22.67
C ALA A 188 -5.09 15.58 21.60
N THR A 189 -5.80 15.61 20.48
CA THR A 189 -5.62 14.68 19.37
C THR A 189 -5.20 15.45 18.12
N TYR A 190 -4.22 14.92 17.41
CA TYR A 190 -3.70 15.50 16.18
C TYR A 190 -3.50 14.44 15.12
N SER A 191 -3.82 14.76 13.88
CA SER A 191 -3.31 14.04 12.71
C SER A 191 -1.92 14.58 12.40
N LEU A 192 -0.94 13.70 12.23
CA LEU A 192 0.44 14.06 11.93
C LEU A 192 0.67 14.06 10.43
N ASP A 193 1.50 14.95 9.91
CA ASP A 193 2.01 14.86 8.54
C ASP A 193 3.51 15.13 8.57
N TYR A 194 4.30 14.23 7.99
CA TYR A 194 5.75 14.29 8.04
C TYR A 194 6.29 14.75 6.69
N ARG A 195 7.16 15.76 6.71
CA ARG A 195 7.83 16.29 5.52
C ARG A 195 9.33 16.46 5.78
N CYS A 196 10.08 16.69 4.70
CA CYS A 196 11.55 16.75 4.74
C CYS A 196 12.14 15.46 5.36
N ASP A 197 11.74 14.28 4.89
CA ASP A 197 12.22 12.97 5.39
C ASP A 197 12.04 12.80 6.92
N GLY A 198 10.86 13.20 7.42
CA GLY A 198 10.54 13.11 8.85
C GLY A 198 11.31 14.11 9.73
N GLN A 199 12.02 15.08 9.15
CA GLN A 199 12.68 16.16 9.89
C GLN A 199 11.71 17.26 10.31
N VAL A 200 10.54 17.34 9.67
CA VAL A 200 9.48 18.28 10.00
C VAL A 200 8.17 17.51 10.15
N VAL A 201 7.42 17.84 11.19
CA VAL A 201 6.10 17.26 11.43
C VAL A 201 5.07 18.36 11.65
N ASP A 202 4.03 18.33 10.83
CA ASP A 202 2.88 19.19 10.86
C ASP A 202 1.75 18.51 11.63
N PHE A 203 1.13 19.24 12.55
CA PHE A 203 0.03 18.74 13.38
C PHE A 203 -1.25 19.41 12.92
N TYR A 204 -2.25 18.61 12.57
CA TYR A 204 -3.59 19.07 12.19
C TYR A 204 -4.59 18.70 13.30
N TYR A 205 -5.59 19.54 13.52
CA TYR A 205 -6.72 19.14 14.37
C TYR A 205 -7.47 17.96 13.72
N ASP A 206 -7.93 17.03 14.56
CA ASP A 206 -8.74 15.88 14.15
C ASP A 206 -10.07 16.34 13.50
N GLU A 207 -10.57 15.58 12.52
CA GLU A 207 -11.70 15.95 11.64
C GLU A 207 -13.05 16.15 12.38
N ASP A 208 -13.10 15.77 13.65
CA ASP A 208 -14.26 15.96 14.53
C ASP A 208 -14.30 17.34 15.23
N ASP A 209 -13.26 18.17 15.12
CA ASP A 209 -13.17 19.49 15.76
C ASP A 209 -13.51 20.66 14.81
N PHE A 210 -14.23 21.67 15.33
CA PHE A 210 -14.79 22.81 14.57
C PHE A 210 -13.76 23.76 13.90
N THR A 211 -12.47 23.42 13.92
CA THR A 211 -11.39 24.18 13.30
C THR A 211 -10.51 23.24 12.48
N GLU A 212 -10.90 22.98 11.24
CA GLU A 212 -10.04 22.35 10.23
C GLU A 212 -8.82 23.26 9.96
N GLY A 213 -7.60 22.73 10.09
CA GLY A 213 -6.37 23.43 9.73
C GLY A 213 -5.12 23.03 10.51
N LEU A 214 -3.97 23.49 10.00
CA LEU A 214 -2.65 23.32 10.62
C LEU A 214 -2.62 23.98 12.01
N HIS A 215 -2.38 23.18 13.04
CA HIS A 215 -2.23 23.63 14.43
C HIS A 215 -0.82 24.13 14.72
N SER A 216 0.19 23.32 14.40
CA SER A 216 1.59 23.63 14.67
C SER A 216 2.53 22.81 13.82
N THR A 217 3.72 23.34 13.56
CA THR A 217 4.83 22.62 12.93
C THR A 217 5.93 22.42 13.96
N MET A 218 6.58 21.26 13.95
CA MET A 218 7.79 21.01 14.74
C MET A 218 8.94 20.51 13.85
N TYR A 219 10.16 20.87 14.25
CA TYR A 219 11.40 20.57 13.54
C TYR A 219 12.27 19.67 14.40
N ARG A 220 12.90 18.65 13.83
CA ARG A 220 13.88 17.83 14.53
C ARG A 220 14.99 18.73 15.11
N LEU A 221 15.44 18.42 16.32
CA LEU A 221 16.58 19.13 16.90
C LEU A 221 17.80 19.00 15.98
N GLY A 222 18.37 20.14 15.58
CA GLY A 222 19.52 20.18 14.67
C GLY A 222 19.17 20.43 13.20
N PHE A 223 17.88 20.43 12.85
CA PHE A 223 17.41 20.85 11.53
C PHE A 223 17.61 22.35 11.31
N ASP A 224 18.12 22.75 10.14
CA ASP A 224 18.25 24.17 9.75
C ASP A 224 16.89 24.71 9.29
N ASP A 225 16.24 25.48 10.16
CA ASP A 225 14.93 26.09 9.91
C ASP A 225 15.02 27.48 9.26
N PHE A 226 16.21 27.95 8.87
CA PHE A 226 16.41 29.28 8.26
C PHE A 226 16.92 29.23 6.82
N ASN A 227 17.72 28.22 6.43
CA ASN A 227 18.30 28.12 5.09
C ASN A 227 18.16 26.70 4.52
N ASN A 228 16.93 26.22 4.44
CA ASN A 228 16.65 24.92 3.85
C ASN A 228 15.65 25.05 2.70
N GLU A 229 15.91 24.34 1.61
CA GLU A 229 15.02 24.18 0.45
C GLU A 229 13.62 23.66 0.86
N CYS A 230 13.49 23.06 2.05
CA CYS A 230 12.22 22.66 2.62
C CYS A 230 11.36 23.79 3.23
N LEU A 231 11.82 25.05 3.23
CA LEU A 231 11.15 26.19 3.87
C LEU A 231 10.93 27.43 3.01
N ASP A 232 11.51 27.53 1.81
CA ASP A 232 11.36 28.72 0.97
C ASP A 232 10.13 28.63 0.05
N THR A 233 8.95 28.50 0.67
CA THR A 233 7.69 28.47 -0.05
C THR A 233 6.63 29.27 0.69
N ASN A 234 6.82 30.59 0.72
CA ASN A 234 5.68 31.49 0.91
C ASN A 234 4.80 31.39 -0.35
N PRO A 235 3.59 30.81 -0.26
CA PRO A 235 2.75 30.58 -1.44
C PRO A 235 2.16 31.87 -2.05
N ASP A 236 2.30 33.01 -1.36
CA ASP A 236 1.74 34.30 -1.78
C ASP A 236 2.70 35.18 -2.63
N ASP A 237 3.97 34.78 -2.83
CA ASP A 237 4.93 35.51 -3.68
C ASP A 237 5.64 34.58 -4.68
N CYS A 238 4.91 34.19 -5.71
CA CYS A 238 5.36 33.27 -6.75
C CYS A 238 6.32 33.90 -7.76
N SER A 239 7.59 33.94 -7.40
CA SER A 239 8.70 34.33 -8.27
C SER A 239 9.59 33.13 -8.61
N CYS A 240 9.07 32.19 -9.40
CA CYS A 240 9.81 30.98 -9.80
C CYS A 240 10.78 31.24 -10.97
N THR A 241 11.87 30.48 -10.99
CA THR A 241 12.83 30.39 -12.11
C THR A 241 12.23 29.53 -13.23
N GLU A 242 12.48 29.90 -14.50
CA GLU A 242 12.04 29.16 -15.69
C GLU A 242 12.91 27.92 -15.99
N GLU A 243 13.50 27.32 -14.96
CA GLU A 243 14.31 26.12 -15.11
C GLU A 243 13.43 24.88 -15.15
N TRP A 244 13.83 23.92 -15.99
CA TRP A 244 13.11 22.66 -16.17
C TRP A 244 13.77 21.56 -15.33
N ASN A 245 13.33 21.45 -14.09
CA ASN A 245 13.69 20.42 -13.11
C ASN A 245 12.38 19.83 -12.56
N PRO A 246 11.66 19.04 -13.37
CA PRO A 246 10.26 18.73 -13.10
C PRO A 246 10.08 17.97 -11.79
N VAL A 247 8.93 18.18 -11.16
CA VAL A 247 8.51 17.46 -9.97
C VAL A 247 7.07 16.99 -10.13
N CYS A 248 6.73 15.87 -9.52
CA CYS A 248 5.38 15.37 -9.47
C CYS A 248 4.68 15.85 -8.20
N GLY A 249 3.50 16.45 -8.32
CA GLY A 249 2.65 16.76 -7.17
C GLY A 249 1.90 15.54 -6.64
N ILE A 250 1.50 15.54 -5.37
CA ILE A 250 0.59 14.54 -4.79
C ILE A 250 -0.79 14.54 -5.47
N ASP A 251 -1.13 15.62 -6.15
CA ASP A 251 -2.32 15.78 -6.96
C ASP A 251 -2.19 15.12 -8.35
N GLY A 252 -1.04 14.49 -8.64
CA GLY A 252 -0.75 13.82 -9.90
C GLY A 252 -0.36 14.76 -11.05
N ASN A 253 -0.20 16.06 -10.80
CA ASN A 253 0.23 17.01 -11.84
C ASN A 253 1.75 17.17 -11.87
N THR A 254 2.31 17.24 -13.07
CA THR A 254 3.74 17.58 -13.25
C THR A 254 3.94 19.09 -13.26
N TYR A 255 4.85 19.57 -12.43
CA TYR A 255 5.24 20.98 -12.36
C TYR A 255 6.64 21.18 -12.93
N SER A 256 6.88 22.31 -13.60
CA SER A 256 8.18 22.62 -14.23
C SER A 256 9.36 22.57 -13.25
N ASN A 257 9.10 22.90 -11.98
CA ASN A 257 10.00 22.73 -10.84
C ASN A 257 9.23 22.82 -9.52
N ALA A 258 9.92 22.49 -8.42
CA ALA A 258 9.39 22.50 -7.06
C ALA A 258 8.72 23.84 -6.65
N CYS A 259 9.25 24.97 -7.13
CA CYS A 259 8.67 26.28 -6.85
C CYS A 259 7.26 26.40 -7.46
N TYR A 260 7.07 25.97 -8.72
CA TYR A 260 5.75 26.01 -9.36
C TYR A 260 4.74 25.06 -8.70
N ALA A 261 5.16 23.89 -8.23
CA ALA A 261 4.30 22.99 -7.45
C ALA A 261 3.82 23.67 -6.17
N THR A 262 4.75 24.28 -5.43
CA THR A 262 4.41 24.89 -4.15
C THR A 262 3.63 26.20 -4.29
N CYS A 263 3.81 26.91 -5.39
CA CYS A 263 3.01 28.08 -5.76
C CYS A 263 1.53 27.77 -5.97
N GLU A 264 1.21 26.55 -6.36
CA GLU A 264 -0.16 26.05 -6.48
C GLU A 264 -0.61 25.31 -5.21
N TYR A 265 0.15 25.42 -4.11
CA TYR A 265 -0.09 24.75 -2.83
C TYR A 265 -0.07 23.21 -2.92
N VAL A 266 0.70 22.67 -3.85
CA VAL A 266 0.77 21.23 -4.11
C VAL A 266 2.04 20.63 -3.51
N VAL A 267 1.86 19.63 -2.66
CA VAL A 267 2.95 18.85 -2.07
C VAL A 267 3.62 18.02 -3.17
N ILE A 268 4.95 17.95 -3.17
CA ILE A 268 5.71 17.19 -4.17
C ILE A 268 5.77 15.72 -3.72
N ALA A 269 5.27 14.82 -4.56
CA ALA A 269 5.32 13.38 -4.36
C ALA A 269 6.73 12.80 -4.61
N TYR A 270 7.38 13.18 -5.72
CA TYR A 270 8.75 12.79 -6.05
C TYR A 270 9.36 13.71 -7.11
N GLU A 271 10.69 13.68 -7.22
CA GLU A 271 11.45 14.38 -8.26
C GLU A 271 11.31 13.70 -9.63
N GLY A 272 11.22 14.51 -10.68
CA GLY A 272 10.89 14.07 -12.03
C GLY A 272 9.49 14.46 -12.45
N GLU A 273 9.18 14.32 -13.74
CA GLU A 273 7.79 14.39 -14.18
C GLU A 273 6.99 13.31 -13.45
N CYS A 274 5.70 13.56 -13.18
CA CYS A 274 4.85 12.48 -12.70
C CYS A 274 5.00 11.29 -13.63
N ILE A 275 5.42 10.15 -13.05
CA ILE A 275 5.07 8.83 -13.53
C ILE A 275 3.55 8.89 -13.65
N ASN A 276 3.08 9.10 -14.87
CA ASN A 276 1.67 8.95 -15.20
C ASN A 276 1.35 7.45 -15.08
N ASN A 277 1.21 6.96 -13.86
CA ASN A 277 0.27 5.88 -13.55
C ASN A 277 -1.14 6.44 -13.33
N ASN A 278 -1.29 7.78 -13.45
CA ASN A 278 -2.54 8.55 -13.37
C ASN A 278 -2.86 9.27 -14.68
N GLU A 279 -2.87 8.55 -15.81
CA GLU A 279 -4.17 8.61 -16.47
C GLU A 279 -5.04 7.71 -15.61
N CYS A 280 -6.18 8.19 -15.11
CA CYS A 280 -7.24 7.26 -14.73
C CYS A 280 -7.64 6.55 -16.03
N SER A 281 -6.84 5.55 -16.38
CA SER A 281 -6.93 4.84 -17.62
C SER A 281 -7.86 3.69 -17.36
N LEU A 282 -8.92 3.66 -18.15
CA LEU A 282 -9.82 2.54 -18.21
C LEU A 282 -8.99 1.26 -18.38
N THR A 283 -9.37 0.21 -17.66
CA THR A 283 -8.75 -1.09 -17.88
C THR A 283 -8.87 -1.43 -19.36
N THR A 284 -7.74 -1.77 -19.97
CA THR A 284 -7.66 -2.03 -21.39
C THR A 284 -8.51 -3.24 -21.76
N ASP A 285 -9.03 -3.29 -22.99
CA ASP A 285 -9.77 -4.44 -23.52
C ASP A 285 -8.82 -5.50 -24.11
N ASP A 286 -9.28 -6.75 -24.14
CA ASP A 286 -8.56 -7.86 -24.76
C ASP A 286 -9.56 -8.77 -25.51
N ILE A 287 -9.05 -9.68 -26.33
CA ILE A 287 -9.88 -10.60 -27.10
C ILE A 287 -10.71 -11.50 -26.18
N LEU A 288 -11.97 -11.70 -26.57
CA LEU A 288 -12.86 -12.69 -25.94
C LEU A 288 -12.31 -14.13 -26.05
N GLY A 289 -11.53 -14.40 -27.10
CA GLY A 289 -11.12 -15.75 -27.45
C GLY A 289 -12.29 -16.64 -27.92
N PRO A 290 -12.00 -17.87 -28.36
CA PRO A 290 -13.02 -18.76 -28.92
C PRO A 290 -13.75 -19.60 -27.84
N TYR A 291 -13.36 -19.45 -26.57
CA TYR A 291 -13.76 -20.34 -25.47
C TYR A 291 -14.77 -19.71 -24.52
N TYR A 292 -15.34 -18.55 -24.83
CA TYR A 292 -16.44 -17.98 -24.05
C TYR A 292 -17.75 -18.73 -24.30
N PHE A 293 -18.51 -18.98 -23.23
CA PHE A 293 -19.84 -19.58 -23.29
C PHE A 293 -20.75 -18.83 -22.31
N GLU A 294 -21.95 -18.48 -22.77
CA GLU A 294 -22.99 -17.90 -21.94
C GLU A 294 -23.51 -18.91 -20.91
N ASP A 295 -24.21 -18.40 -19.90
CA ASP A 295 -24.89 -19.18 -18.85
C ASP A 295 -23.96 -19.97 -17.92
N ALA A 296 -22.72 -19.51 -17.73
CA ALA A 296 -21.87 -20.00 -16.65
C ALA A 296 -22.61 -19.88 -15.30
N PRO A 297 -22.44 -20.85 -14.38
CA PRO A 297 -23.17 -20.84 -13.11
C PRO A 297 -22.68 -19.73 -12.18
N PHE A 298 -23.55 -19.28 -11.28
CA PHE A 298 -23.18 -18.33 -10.23
C PHE A 298 -22.24 -18.98 -9.20
N ARG A 299 -20.96 -18.59 -9.21
CA ARG A 299 -19.91 -19.04 -8.27
C ARG A 299 -18.63 -18.24 -8.46
N SER A 300 -17.98 -17.90 -7.35
CA SER A 300 -16.62 -17.33 -7.31
C SER A 300 -15.54 -18.40 -7.06
N VAL A 301 -15.91 -19.58 -6.56
CA VAL A 301 -15.02 -20.74 -6.47
C VAL A 301 -15.23 -21.59 -7.72
N ILE A 302 -14.36 -21.43 -8.72
CA ILE A 302 -14.51 -22.08 -10.04
C ILE A 302 -13.67 -23.36 -10.16
N ALA A 303 -12.64 -23.52 -9.34
CA ALA A 303 -11.86 -24.74 -9.26
C ALA A 303 -12.33 -25.63 -8.12
N HIS A 304 -12.75 -26.85 -8.46
CA HIS A 304 -13.10 -27.87 -7.48
C HIS A 304 -11.91 -28.14 -6.51
N ALA A 305 -12.19 -28.62 -5.30
CA ALA A 305 -11.15 -28.89 -4.29
C ALA A 305 -10.09 -29.91 -4.74
N ASN A 306 -10.46 -30.81 -5.66
CA ASN A 306 -9.58 -31.81 -6.27
C ASN A 306 -9.13 -31.42 -7.70
N GLU A 307 -9.37 -30.19 -8.15
CA GLU A 307 -8.85 -29.72 -9.43
C GLU A 307 -7.31 -29.71 -9.36
N PRO A 308 -6.61 -30.37 -10.31
CA PRO A 308 -5.16 -30.29 -10.41
C PRO A 308 -4.69 -28.87 -10.70
N GLY A 309 -3.50 -28.53 -10.22
CA GLY A 309 -2.89 -27.21 -10.37
C GLY A 309 -2.58 -26.54 -9.03
N GLN A 310 -1.77 -25.48 -9.08
CA GLN A 310 -1.47 -24.64 -7.90
C GLN A 310 -2.71 -23.80 -7.59
N ARG A 311 -3.17 -23.76 -6.33
CA ARG A 311 -4.33 -22.94 -5.94
C ARG A 311 -4.03 -21.46 -6.17
N LEU A 312 -5.00 -20.75 -6.71
CA LEU A 312 -4.91 -19.33 -7.04
C LEU A 312 -6.10 -18.60 -6.42
N PHE A 313 -5.81 -17.52 -5.72
CA PHE A 313 -6.80 -16.61 -5.15
C PHE A 313 -6.58 -15.23 -5.77
N ILE A 314 -7.63 -14.65 -6.33
CA ILE A 314 -7.60 -13.28 -6.87
C ILE A 314 -8.65 -12.46 -6.14
N SER A 315 -8.25 -11.27 -5.72
CA SER A 315 -9.14 -10.25 -5.19
C SER A 315 -8.99 -8.94 -5.96
N GLY A 316 -9.95 -8.04 -5.83
CA GLY A 316 -9.82 -6.69 -6.35
C GLY A 316 -11.11 -5.90 -6.21
N ASN A 317 -11.08 -4.68 -6.71
CA ASN A 317 -12.18 -3.73 -6.69
C ASN A 317 -12.57 -3.29 -8.12
N ILE A 318 -13.85 -3.13 -8.37
CA ILE A 318 -14.38 -2.54 -9.61
C ILE A 318 -14.61 -1.04 -9.36
N LYS A 319 -13.89 -0.19 -10.08
CA LYS A 319 -13.91 1.27 -9.96
C LYS A 319 -14.54 1.96 -11.15
N GLN A 320 -15.08 3.14 -10.90
CA GLN A 320 -15.56 4.09 -11.90
C GLN A 320 -14.40 4.70 -12.70
N ASN A 321 -14.74 5.44 -13.74
CA ASN A 321 -13.80 6.14 -14.62
C ASN A 321 -13.11 7.35 -13.96
N ASP A 322 -13.35 7.58 -12.66
CA ASP A 322 -12.63 8.52 -11.82
C ASP A 322 -11.55 7.87 -10.95
N CYS A 323 -11.46 6.52 -10.96
CA CYS A 323 -10.49 5.74 -10.19
C CYS A 323 -10.61 5.85 -8.66
N GLU A 324 -11.62 6.55 -8.17
CA GLU A 324 -11.85 6.80 -6.76
C GLU A 324 -13.08 6.02 -6.28
N ASN A 325 -14.19 6.16 -6.99
CA ASN A 325 -15.46 5.58 -6.58
C ASN A 325 -15.60 4.14 -7.08
N SER A 326 -16.11 3.27 -6.23
CA SER A 326 -16.37 1.87 -6.56
C SER A 326 -17.74 1.67 -7.20
N ILE A 327 -17.87 0.59 -7.98
CA ILE A 327 -19.12 0.17 -8.63
C ILE A 327 -19.62 -1.11 -7.97
N SER A 328 -20.66 -0.96 -7.16
CA SER A 328 -21.35 -2.10 -6.54
C SER A 328 -22.19 -2.90 -7.53
N GLY A 329 -22.27 -4.22 -7.36
CA GLY A 329 -23.16 -5.08 -8.16
C GLY A 329 -22.80 -5.18 -9.64
N SER A 330 -21.51 -5.05 -9.99
CA SER A 330 -21.02 -5.34 -11.34
C SER A 330 -20.99 -6.85 -11.57
N LEU A 331 -21.56 -7.33 -12.68
CA LEU A 331 -21.53 -8.74 -13.05
C LEU A 331 -20.18 -9.10 -13.64
N ILE A 332 -19.46 -10.01 -12.99
CA ILE A 332 -18.16 -10.53 -13.43
C ILE A 332 -18.34 -11.97 -13.92
N GLU A 333 -17.90 -12.24 -15.14
CA GLU A 333 -17.87 -13.56 -15.76
C GLU A 333 -16.41 -13.96 -16.01
N ILE A 334 -16.01 -15.14 -15.51
CA ILE A 334 -14.63 -15.65 -15.59
C ILE A 334 -14.60 -16.99 -16.30
N TRP A 335 -13.58 -17.18 -17.15
CA TRP A 335 -13.22 -18.50 -17.69
C TRP A 335 -11.72 -18.64 -17.89
N GLN A 336 -11.21 -19.85 -17.69
CA GLN A 336 -9.80 -20.16 -17.91
C GLN A 336 -9.59 -21.62 -18.34
N ALA A 337 -8.37 -21.94 -18.74
CA ALA A 337 -7.93 -23.30 -18.95
C ALA A 337 -7.61 -24.03 -17.63
N ASN A 338 -7.54 -25.37 -17.69
CA ASN A 338 -7.01 -26.19 -16.61
C ASN A 338 -5.47 -26.06 -16.48
N ASP A 339 -4.87 -26.83 -15.57
CA ASP A 339 -3.43 -26.82 -15.29
C ASP A 339 -2.52 -27.20 -16.47
N GLU A 340 -3.08 -27.88 -17.48
CA GLU A 340 -2.39 -28.25 -18.73
C GLU A 340 -2.77 -27.35 -19.93
N GLY A 341 -3.54 -26.28 -19.70
CA GLY A 341 -3.91 -25.33 -20.76
C GLY A 341 -5.08 -25.78 -21.63
N CYS A 342 -5.92 -26.71 -21.16
CA CYS A 342 -7.06 -27.24 -21.90
C CYS A 342 -8.41 -26.66 -21.44
N TYR A 343 -9.32 -26.39 -22.38
CA TYR A 343 -10.68 -25.89 -22.12
C TYR A 343 -11.74 -27.00 -22.27
N GLY A 344 -12.07 -27.68 -21.18
CA GLY A 344 -12.90 -28.91 -21.18
C GLY A 344 -14.32 -28.82 -21.74
N ILE A 345 -14.84 -27.62 -22.02
CA ILE A 345 -16.15 -27.43 -22.67
C ILE A 345 -16.08 -27.56 -24.21
N VAL A 346 -14.90 -27.35 -24.81
CA VAL A 346 -14.69 -27.36 -26.28
C VAL A 346 -13.90 -28.57 -26.73
N GLU A 347 -13.05 -29.12 -25.87
CA GLU A 347 -12.12 -30.19 -26.19
C GLU A 347 -12.04 -31.21 -25.05
N ASP A 348 -11.59 -32.42 -25.39
CA ASP A 348 -11.38 -33.51 -24.42
C ASP A 348 -10.03 -33.29 -23.72
N CYS A 349 -10.05 -33.03 -22.41
CA CYS A 349 -8.85 -32.80 -21.60
C CYS A 349 -8.35 -34.08 -20.92
N ASP A 350 -7.03 -34.22 -20.80
CA ASP A 350 -6.38 -35.34 -20.11
C ASP A 350 -6.33 -35.17 -18.57
N THR A 351 -6.39 -33.93 -18.07
CA THR A 351 -6.41 -33.56 -16.64
C THR A 351 -7.59 -32.63 -16.32
N GLY A 352 -7.83 -32.41 -15.02
CA GLY A 352 -8.88 -31.52 -14.54
C GLY A 352 -10.27 -32.14 -14.50
N ASN A 353 -11.24 -31.32 -14.11
CA ASN A 353 -12.67 -31.63 -14.08
C ASN A 353 -13.04 -32.95 -13.35
N PRO A 354 -12.64 -33.12 -12.07
CA PRO A 354 -12.80 -34.37 -11.34
C PRO A 354 -14.27 -34.76 -11.10
N GLU A 355 -15.21 -33.81 -11.20
CA GLU A 355 -16.64 -34.04 -10.97
C GLU A 355 -17.48 -34.13 -12.25
N ASN A 356 -16.86 -34.05 -13.45
CA ASN A 356 -17.56 -33.93 -14.73
C ASN A 356 -18.52 -32.72 -14.77
N ASP A 357 -18.09 -31.60 -14.21
CA ASP A 357 -18.75 -30.32 -14.34
C ASP A 357 -18.62 -29.81 -15.79
N TYR A 358 -19.75 -29.57 -16.44
CA TYR A 358 -19.80 -29.06 -17.81
C TYR A 358 -19.19 -27.65 -17.92
N PHE A 359 -19.30 -26.84 -16.87
CA PHE A 359 -18.76 -25.49 -16.80
C PHE A 359 -17.48 -25.40 -15.96
N ASN A 360 -16.72 -26.49 -15.82
CA ASN A 360 -15.48 -26.52 -15.02
C ASN A 360 -14.58 -25.31 -15.33
N LEU A 361 -14.05 -24.66 -14.28
CA LEU A 361 -13.21 -23.46 -14.37
C LEU A 361 -13.89 -22.26 -15.04
N ARG A 362 -15.20 -22.13 -14.83
CA ARG A 362 -16.03 -21.01 -15.28
C ARG A 362 -17.03 -20.63 -14.20
N GLY A 363 -17.30 -19.34 -14.08
CA GLY A 363 -18.31 -18.85 -13.15
C GLY A 363 -18.70 -17.42 -13.47
N LYS A 364 -19.86 -17.02 -12.94
CA LYS A 364 -20.24 -15.61 -12.86
C LYS A 364 -20.58 -15.24 -11.42
N PHE A 365 -20.36 -13.99 -11.03
CA PHE A 365 -20.65 -13.48 -9.69
C PHE A 365 -20.70 -11.96 -9.73
N PHE A 366 -21.23 -11.35 -8.67
CA PHE A 366 -21.30 -9.90 -8.55
C PHE A 366 -20.19 -9.37 -7.66
N SER A 367 -19.72 -8.15 -7.94
CA SER A 367 -19.01 -7.37 -6.93
C SER A 367 -19.95 -7.03 -5.78
N ASP A 368 -19.40 -6.91 -4.58
CA ASP A 368 -20.18 -6.59 -3.39
C ASP A 368 -20.57 -5.10 -3.33
N VAL A 369 -21.13 -4.69 -2.19
CA VAL A 369 -21.59 -3.30 -1.98
C VAL A 369 -20.46 -2.26 -1.96
N ASN A 370 -19.21 -2.68 -1.75
CA ASN A 370 -18.03 -1.84 -1.84
C ASN A 370 -17.33 -1.94 -3.20
N GLY A 371 -17.90 -2.73 -4.14
CA GLY A 371 -17.29 -3.02 -5.43
C GLY A 371 -16.19 -4.08 -5.36
N ASP A 372 -16.00 -4.75 -4.22
CA ASP A 372 -14.98 -5.77 -4.05
C ASP A 372 -15.43 -7.11 -4.66
N TYR A 373 -14.47 -7.88 -5.17
CA TYR A 373 -14.71 -9.22 -5.66
C TYR A 373 -13.58 -10.17 -5.27
N THR A 374 -13.90 -11.46 -5.22
CA THR A 374 -12.93 -12.53 -4.97
C THR A 374 -13.18 -13.70 -5.91
N LEU A 375 -12.11 -14.39 -6.28
CA LEU A 375 -12.09 -15.55 -7.16
C LEU A 375 -11.15 -16.60 -6.57
N GLU A 376 -11.64 -17.84 -6.46
CA GLU A 376 -10.83 -19.00 -6.10
C GLU A 376 -10.76 -19.98 -7.28
N SER A 377 -9.54 -20.27 -7.72
CA SER A 377 -9.26 -21.09 -8.88
C SER A 377 -7.93 -21.86 -8.72
N ILE A 378 -7.35 -22.26 -9.84
CA ILE A 378 -5.98 -22.75 -9.97
C ILE A 378 -5.21 -21.87 -10.97
N LEU A 379 -3.88 -21.82 -10.86
CA LEU A 379 -3.02 -21.16 -11.84
C LEU A 379 -3.15 -21.89 -13.19
N PRO A 380 -3.67 -21.25 -14.27
CA PRO A 380 -3.96 -21.92 -15.52
C PRO A 380 -2.68 -22.36 -16.21
N GLY A 381 -2.71 -23.49 -16.89
CA GLY A 381 -1.63 -23.98 -17.74
C GLY A 381 -1.43 -23.17 -19.00
N TYR A 382 -0.33 -23.44 -19.69
CA TYR A 382 -0.03 -22.81 -20.98
C TYR A 382 -0.89 -23.38 -22.09
N TYR A 383 -1.76 -22.56 -22.67
CA TYR A 383 -2.49 -22.91 -23.90
C TYR A 383 -1.63 -22.59 -25.13
N GLY A 384 -1.06 -23.63 -25.74
CA GLY A 384 -0.23 -23.49 -26.93
C GLY A 384 1.03 -22.65 -26.65
N SER A 385 1.16 -21.51 -27.32
CA SER A 385 2.27 -20.57 -27.14
C SER A 385 1.83 -19.24 -26.52
N ARG A 386 0.64 -19.19 -25.90
CA ARG A 386 0.18 -18.00 -25.19
C ARG A 386 0.67 -18.01 -23.73
N PRO A 387 0.94 -16.85 -23.12
CA PRO A 387 1.19 -16.74 -21.68
C PRO A 387 0.00 -17.27 -20.88
N ARG A 388 0.21 -17.57 -19.60
CA ARG A 388 -0.89 -17.91 -18.70
C ARG A 388 -1.82 -16.72 -18.58
N HIS A 389 -3.12 -16.95 -18.72
CA HIS A 389 -4.12 -15.90 -18.64
C HIS A 389 -5.45 -16.43 -18.09
N ILE A 390 -6.22 -15.51 -17.50
CA ILE A 390 -7.61 -15.71 -17.10
C ILE A 390 -8.45 -14.72 -17.88
N HIS A 391 -9.50 -15.18 -18.55
CA HIS A 391 -10.42 -14.28 -19.21
C HIS A 391 -11.43 -13.72 -18.22
N ILE A 392 -11.76 -12.45 -18.42
CA ILE A 392 -12.74 -11.72 -17.63
C ILE A 392 -13.67 -10.93 -18.54
N LYS A 393 -14.96 -10.96 -18.22
CA LYS A 393 -15.95 -10.07 -18.81
C LYS A 393 -16.74 -9.41 -17.67
N ILE A 394 -16.83 -8.09 -17.69
CA ILE A 394 -17.50 -7.31 -16.65
C ILE A 394 -18.65 -6.57 -17.33
N THR A 395 -19.82 -6.59 -16.69
CA THR A 395 -20.96 -5.77 -17.09
C THR A 395 -21.37 -4.92 -15.88
N THR A 396 -21.25 -3.60 -15.98
CA THR A 396 -21.71 -2.68 -14.94
C THR A 396 -23.23 -2.51 -14.97
N PRO A 397 -23.85 -1.95 -13.91
CA PRO A 397 -25.30 -1.75 -13.85
C PRO A 397 -25.89 -0.83 -14.92
N ASP A 398 -25.09 0.09 -15.48
CA ASP A 398 -25.42 0.94 -16.62
C ASP A 398 -25.15 0.28 -17.98
N GLU A 399 -24.92 -1.04 -18.00
CA GLU A 399 -24.72 -1.88 -19.19
C GLU A 399 -23.38 -1.63 -19.94
N GLU A 400 -22.40 -0.96 -19.33
CA GLU A 400 -21.05 -0.89 -19.89
C GLU A 400 -20.36 -2.26 -19.77
N VAL A 401 -19.72 -2.70 -20.85
CA VAL A 401 -19.12 -4.02 -20.95
C VAL A 401 -17.63 -3.91 -21.22
N LEU A 402 -16.82 -4.53 -20.37
CA LEU A 402 -15.40 -4.76 -20.61
C LEU A 402 -15.16 -6.26 -20.84
N VAL A 403 -14.49 -6.60 -21.94
CA VAL A 403 -13.94 -7.93 -22.16
C VAL A 403 -12.43 -7.80 -22.12
N SER A 404 -11.77 -8.61 -21.29
CA SER A 404 -10.34 -8.50 -21.06
C SER A 404 -9.71 -9.83 -20.65
N GLN A 405 -8.40 -9.79 -20.41
CA GLN A 405 -7.61 -10.91 -19.90
C GLN A 405 -6.63 -10.41 -18.83
N LEU A 406 -6.51 -11.19 -17.77
CA LEU A 406 -5.48 -11.05 -16.74
C LEU A 406 -4.29 -11.92 -17.09
N TYR A 407 -3.08 -11.39 -16.91
CA TYR A 407 -1.80 -12.07 -17.12
C TYR A 407 -0.98 -12.05 -15.82
N PHE A 408 0.15 -12.76 -15.80
CA PHE A 408 0.97 -12.91 -14.60
C PHE A 408 2.39 -12.41 -14.86
N GLU A 409 2.97 -11.76 -13.85
CA GLU A 409 4.35 -11.28 -13.92
C GLU A 409 5.34 -12.41 -14.23
N ASN A 410 6.41 -12.04 -14.95
CA ASN A 410 7.50 -12.94 -15.34
C ASN A 410 7.08 -14.13 -16.22
N ASP A 411 5.91 -14.09 -16.86
CA ASP A 411 5.52 -15.14 -17.81
C ASP A 411 6.42 -15.08 -19.08
N PRO A 412 7.17 -16.14 -19.40
CA PRO A 412 8.15 -16.14 -20.49
C PRO A 412 7.53 -16.04 -21.89
N TYR A 413 6.22 -16.22 -22.04
CA TYR A 413 5.55 -16.08 -23.34
C TYR A 413 4.97 -14.70 -23.57
N CYS A 414 4.90 -13.83 -22.56
CA CYS A 414 4.36 -12.48 -22.71
C CYS A 414 5.11 -11.66 -23.77
N GLU A 415 6.44 -11.75 -23.81
CA GLU A 415 7.28 -11.06 -24.81
C GLU A 415 6.96 -11.43 -26.27
N ASN A 416 6.27 -12.54 -26.52
CA ASN A 416 5.95 -13.01 -27.88
C ASN A 416 4.43 -13.03 -28.17
N ASP A 417 3.61 -12.57 -27.24
CA ASP A 417 2.15 -12.53 -27.35
C ASP A 417 1.69 -11.08 -27.44
N GLN A 418 1.13 -10.69 -28.58
CA GLN A 418 0.74 -9.30 -28.85
C GLN A 418 -0.30 -8.75 -27.86
N TRP A 419 -1.09 -9.63 -27.24
CA TRP A 419 -2.13 -9.22 -26.31
C TRP A 419 -1.56 -8.93 -24.93
N CYS A 420 -0.58 -9.74 -24.50
CA CYS A 420 0.15 -9.52 -23.25
C CYS A 420 1.09 -8.31 -23.31
N GLN A 421 1.66 -8.00 -24.48
CA GLN A 421 2.52 -6.81 -24.66
C GLN A 421 1.81 -5.48 -24.42
N ASP A 422 0.50 -5.41 -24.66
CA ASP A 422 -0.33 -4.22 -24.45
C ASP A 422 -1.18 -4.35 -23.16
N ALA A 423 -0.71 -5.14 -22.18
CA ALA A 423 -1.47 -5.50 -20.97
C ALA A 423 -0.82 -5.00 -19.66
N ASP A 424 -0.06 -3.91 -19.70
CA ASP A 424 0.66 -3.37 -18.54
C ASP A 424 -0.24 -3.21 -17.30
N ASP A 425 -1.51 -2.80 -17.48
CA ASP A 425 -2.52 -2.61 -16.44
C ASP A 425 -3.22 -3.91 -15.99
N ARG A 426 -2.87 -5.06 -16.58
CA ARG A 426 -3.52 -6.37 -16.35
C ARG A 426 -2.53 -7.51 -16.09
N ILE A 427 -1.25 -7.20 -15.96
CA ILE A 427 -0.21 -8.14 -15.51
C ILE A 427 -0.11 -8.02 -14.00
N ILE A 428 -0.41 -9.10 -13.28
CA ILE A 428 -0.40 -9.09 -11.81
C ILE A 428 0.78 -9.86 -11.23
N SER A 429 1.29 -9.33 -10.11
CA SER A 429 2.21 -10.02 -9.21
C SER A 429 1.47 -11.11 -8.42
N LEU A 430 2.17 -12.20 -8.11
CA LEU A 430 1.66 -13.27 -7.26
C LEU A 430 2.51 -13.45 -6.00
N VAL A 431 1.84 -13.56 -4.86
CA VAL A 431 2.45 -13.83 -3.55
C VAL A 431 2.02 -15.20 -3.05
N GLU A 432 2.98 -16.06 -2.74
CA GLU A 432 2.73 -17.43 -2.27
C GLU A 432 2.59 -17.49 -0.73
N ASP A 433 1.60 -18.24 -0.25
CA ASP A 433 1.35 -18.54 1.17
C ASP A 433 1.14 -20.06 1.41
N GLU A 434 0.62 -20.43 2.58
CA GLU A 434 0.37 -21.84 2.93
C GLU A 434 -0.82 -22.49 2.18
N PHE A 435 -1.67 -21.68 1.55
CA PHE A 435 -2.88 -22.11 0.84
C PHE A 435 -2.72 -22.09 -0.68
N GLY A 436 -1.88 -21.21 -1.23
CA GLY A 436 -1.64 -21.09 -2.67
C GLY A 436 -0.91 -19.82 -3.06
N VAL A 437 -1.17 -19.34 -4.27
CA VAL A 437 -0.72 -18.03 -4.76
C VAL A 437 -1.87 -17.04 -4.75
N ASN A 438 -1.59 -15.81 -4.35
CA ASN A 438 -2.54 -14.73 -4.21
C ASN A 438 -2.15 -13.58 -5.15
N GLY A 439 -3.14 -12.95 -5.78
CA GLY A 439 -2.93 -11.78 -6.61
C GLY A 439 -4.06 -10.77 -6.47
N GLU A 440 -3.78 -9.51 -6.78
CA GLU A 440 -4.76 -8.42 -6.73
C GLU A 440 -4.93 -7.80 -8.12
N MET A 441 -6.17 -7.55 -8.54
CA MET A 441 -6.49 -6.88 -9.79
C MET A 441 -7.66 -5.91 -9.62
N ASN A 442 -7.34 -4.63 -9.54
CA ASN A 442 -8.35 -3.57 -9.59
C ASN A 442 -8.70 -3.25 -11.04
N LEU A 443 -9.99 -3.02 -11.31
CA LEU A 443 -10.53 -2.87 -12.65
C LEU A 443 -11.25 -1.52 -12.76
N ILE A 444 -10.84 -0.69 -13.71
CA ILE A 444 -11.39 0.65 -13.93
C ILE A 444 -12.33 0.58 -15.14
N MET A 445 -13.61 0.78 -14.89
CA MET A 445 -14.67 0.70 -15.89
C MET A 445 -14.99 2.08 -16.45
N ASN A 446 -15.48 2.14 -17.70
CA ASN A 446 -15.99 3.37 -18.30
C ASN A 446 -17.40 3.72 -17.80
N SER A 447 -17.60 3.72 -16.49
CA SER A 447 -18.88 4.02 -15.85
C SER A 447 -18.68 5.06 -14.77
N SER A 448 -19.72 5.87 -14.53
CA SER A 448 -19.78 6.89 -13.48
C SER A 448 -20.93 6.62 -12.49
N GLU A 449 -21.47 5.39 -12.50
CA GLU A 449 -22.56 5.01 -11.60
C GLU A 449 -22.00 4.32 -10.35
N ASN A 450 -22.57 4.63 -9.19
CA ASN A 450 -22.19 4.02 -7.90
C ASN A 450 -22.58 2.53 -7.80
N GLY A 451 -23.33 2.04 -8.78
CA GLY A 451 -23.76 0.65 -8.89
C GLY A 451 -25.15 0.37 -8.33
N ILE A 452 -25.41 -0.87 -7.91
CA ILE A 452 -26.74 -1.33 -7.48
C ILE A 452 -26.93 -1.13 -5.98
N SER A 453 -27.96 -0.36 -5.61
CA SER A 453 -28.48 -0.34 -4.25
C SER A 453 -29.36 -1.56 -3.99
N LEU A 454 -29.02 -2.36 -2.97
CA LEU A 454 -29.85 -3.50 -2.56
C LEU A 454 -31.27 -3.05 -2.22
N GLY A 455 -32.25 -3.71 -2.83
CA GLY A 455 -33.67 -3.39 -2.66
C GLY A 455 -34.24 -2.37 -3.65
N ASP A 456 -33.41 -1.73 -4.48
CA ASP A 456 -33.86 -0.94 -5.64
C ASP A 456 -33.92 -1.84 -6.88
N ILE A 457 -35.08 -2.42 -7.14
CA ILE A 457 -35.26 -3.54 -8.09
C ILE A 457 -35.62 -3.04 -9.49
N ASN A 458 -36.15 -1.82 -9.60
CA ASN A 458 -36.34 -1.14 -10.88
C ASN A 458 -35.21 -0.17 -11.23
N PHE A 459 -34.21 -0.01 -10.36
CA PHE A 459 -33.04 0.84 -10.56
C PHE A 459 -33.43 2.31 -10.79
N ASP A 460 -34.44 2.80 -10.06
CA ASP A 460 -34.89 4.19 -10.15
C ASP A 460 -34.25 5.10 -9.08
N GLY A 461 -33.38 4.53 -8.25
CA GLY A 461 -32.66 5.20 -7.16
C GLY A 461 -33.49 5.32 -5.88
N LEU A 462 -34.73 4.80 -5.84
CA LEU A 462 -35.63 4.94 -4.70
C LEU A 462 -36.15 3.57 -4.24
N ILE A 463 -35.71 3.13 -3.06
CA ILE A 463 -36.27 1.93 -2.42
C ILE A 463 -37.70 2.23 -1.92
N ASN A 464 -38.71 1.68 -2.59
CA ASN A 464 -40.12 1.98 -2.31
C ASN A 464 -41.08 0.79 -2.59
N VAL A 465 -42.39 1.05 -2.51
CA VAL A 465 -43.42 0.00 -2.66
C VAL A 465 -43.40 -0.64 -4.05
N GLN A 466 -42.94 0.07 -5.06
CA GLN A 466 -42.78 -0.45 -6.42
C GLN A 466 -41.77 -1.62 -6.45
N ASP A 467 -40.70 -1.55 -5.68
CA ASP A 467 -39.70 -2.62 -5.55
C ASP A 467 -40.29 -3.87 -4.89
N ILE A 468 -41.12 -3.69 -3.84
CA ILE A 468 -41.84 -4.83 -3.23
C ILE A 468 -42.71 -5.54 -4.28
N VAL A 469 -43.40 -4.78 -5.12
CA VAL A 469 -44.27 -5.37 -6.16
C VAL A 469 -43.44 -6.17 -7.16
N LEU A 470 -42.24 -5.70 -7.51
CA LEU A 470 -41.32 -6.41 -8.39
C LEU A 470 -40.76 -7.66 -7.73
N LEU A 471 -40.28 -7.56 -6.48
CA LEU A 471 -39.76 -8.69 -5.70
C LEU A 471 -40.79 -9.81 -5.53
N VAL A 472 -42.03 -9.44 -5.24
CA VAL A 472 -43.16 -10.40 -5.17
C VAL A 472 -43.42 -11.02 -6.55
N GLY A 473 -43.33 -10.24 -7.62
CA GLY A 473 -43.43 -10.72 -8.99
C GLY A 473 -42.38 -11.80 -9.28
N ILE A 474 -41.13 -11.53 -8.93
CA ILE A 474 -39.99 -12.45 -9.07
C ILE A 474 -40.24 -13.78 -8.34
N ILE A 475 -40.69 -13.71 -7.09
CA ILE A 475 -40.97 -14.91 -6.27
C ILE A 475 -42.12 -15.75 -6.84
N ILE A 476 -43.08 -15.13 -7.52
CA ILE A 476 -44.27 -15.80 -8.06
C ILE A 476 -44.04 -16.33 -9.48
N ASP A 477 -43.26 -15.61 -10.30
CA ASP A 477 -43.03 -15.91 -11.71
C ASP A 477 -41.67 -15.38 -12.18
N ASP A 478 -40.73 -16.31 -12.39
CA ASP A 478 -39.32 -16.06 -12.73
C ASP A 478 -39.10 -15.71 -14.23
N SER A 479 -40.16 -15.59 -15.03
CA SER A 479 -40.05 -15.67 -16.49
C SER A 479 -39.48 -14.45 -17.20
N MET A 480 -39.13 -13.35 -16.51
CA MET A 480 -38.51 -12.15 -17.11
C MET A 480 -37.50 -11.40 -16.21
N ILE A 481 -36.88 -12.07 -15.23
CA ILE A 481 -35.87 -11.42 -14.38
C ILE A 481 -34.49 -11.39 -15.07
N ASN A 482 -33.75 -10.28 -14.94
CA ASN A 482 -32.35 -10.23 -15.33
C ASN A 482 -31.43 -10.48 -14.11
N ASP A 483 -30.16 -10.79 -14.37
CA ASP A 483 -29.19 -11.11 -13.31
C ASP A 483 -29.04 -9.96 -12.28
N PHE A 484 -29.13 -8.70 -12.71
CA PHE A 484 -29.02 -7.54 -11.81
C PHE A 484 -30.21 -7.41 -10.85
N GLN A 485 -31.41 -7.76 -11.31
CA GLN A 485 -32.61 -7.80 -10.47
C GLN A 485 -32.55 -8.96 -9.47
N LEU A 486 -31.93 -10.08 -9.84
CA LEU A 486 -31.62 -11.17 -8.90
C LEU A 486 -30.67 -10.69 -7.80
N PHE A 487 -29.65 -9.92 -8.16
CA PHE A 487 -28.71 -9.34 -7.20
C PHE A 487 -29.39 -8.33 -6.26
N SER A 488 -30.06 -7.32 -6.82
CA SER A 488 -30.75 -6.28 -6.03
C SER A 488 -31.81 -6.85 -5.10
N GLY A 489 -32.53 -7.89 -5.55
CA GLY A 489 -33.60 -8.52 -4.78
C GLY A 489 -33.13 -9.46 -3.65
N ASN A 490 -31.87 -9.87 -3.64
CA ASN A 490 -31.27 -10.75 -2.61
C ASN A 490 -30.73 -9.92 -1.44
N ILE A 491 -31.64 -9.23 -0.74
CA ILE A 491 -31.32 -8.21 0.27
C ILE A 491 -30.62 -8.82 1.48
N ASN A 492 -30.94 -10.07 1.82
CA ASN A 492 -30.31 -10.79 2.93
C ASN A 492 -28.99 -11.49 2.56
N SER A 493 -28.59 -11.45 1.28
CA SER A 493 -27.38 -12.06 0.72
C SER A 493 -27.27 -13.59 0.93
N ASP A 494 -28.38 -14.31 1.03
CA ASP A 494 -28.40 -15.77 1.22
C ASP A 494 -28.44 -16.57 -0.10
N SER A 495 -28.42 -15.86 -1.23
CA SER A 495 -28.47 -16.39 -2.60
C SER A 495 -29.83 -16.89 -3.05
N ASN A 496 -30.88 -16.74 -2.25
CA ASN A 496 -32.26 -17.03 -2.63
C ASN A 496 -33.08 -15.74 -2.55
N ILE A 497 -33.95 -15.52 -3.52
CA ILE A 497 -34.99 -14.50 -3.40
C ILE A 497 -36.23 -15.17 -2.81
N ASP A 498 -36.60 -14.78 -1.60
CA ASP A 498 -37.78 -15.28 -0.93
C ASP A 498 -38.52 -14.24 -0.06
N ILE A 499 -39.42 -14.73 0.79
CA ILE A 499 -40.24 -13.86 1.65
C ILE A 499 -39.41 -13.07 2.67
N LEU A 500 -38.23 -13.54 3.04
CA LEU A 500 -37.31 -12.86 3.95
C LEU A 500 -36.79 -11.58 3.33
N ASP A 501 -36.49 -11.57 2.04
CA ASP A 501 -36.07 -10.36 1.33
C ASP A 501 -37.19 -9.32 1.28
N ILE A 502 -38.44 -9.75 1.06
CA ILE A 502 -39.60 -8.85 1.15
C ILE A 502 -39.70 -8.23 2.54
N VAL A 503 -39.52 -9.02 3.61
CA VAL A 503 -39.60 -8.50 4.98
C VAL A 503 -38.50 -7.47 5.24
N GLN A 504 -37.28 -7.72 4.76
CA GLN A 504 -36.18 -6.77 4.88
C GLN A 504 -36.44 -5.49 4.07
N LEU A 505 -36.90 -5.62 2.83
CA LEU A 505 -37.27 -4.50 1.97
C LEU A 505 -38.32 -3.60 2.62
N VAL A 506 -39.37 -4.20 3.19
CA VAL A 506 -40.41 -3.48 3.95
C VAL A 506 -39.81 -2.75 5.14
N ASN A 507 -38.89 -3.37 5.87
CA ASN A 507 -38.23 -2.71 7.00
C ASN A 507 -37.37 -1.52 6.55
N ILE A 508 -36.67 -1.61 5.43
CA ILE A 508 -35.91 -0.49 4.85
C ILE A 508 -36.86 0.67 4.54
N ILE A 509 -37.97 0.39 3.85
CA ILE A 509 -38.97 1.41 3.45
C ILE A 509 -39.65 2.06 4.66
N LEU A 510 -39.88 1.32 5.75
CA LEU A 510 -40.57 1.83 6.94
C LEU A 510 -39.64 2.58 7.90
N ASN A 511 -38.33 2.38 7.81
CA ASN A 511 -37.33 3.01 8.67
C ASN A 511 -36.63 4.22 8.02
N ASN A 512 -36.77 4.39 6.71
CA ASN A 512 -36.51 5.64 5.98
C ASN A 512 -37.71 6.61 6.11
#